data_AF-K7R7R6-F1
#
_entry.id   AF-K7R7R6-F1
#
_cell.length_a   1.000
_cell.length_b   1.000
_cell.length_c   1.000
_cell.angle_alpha   90.00
_cell.angle_beta   90.00
_cell.angle_gamma   90.00
#
_symmetry.space_group_name_H-M   'P 1'
#
loop_
_entity.id
_entity.type
_entity.pdbx_description
1 polymer ?
#
loop_
_entity_poly.entity_id
_entity_poly.type
_entity_poly.pdbx_seq_one_letter_code
_entity_poly.pdbx_strand_id
1 'polypeptide(L)' 'NAITPGDFIQFAGALSLTLCPGAPKVKFSIGRPPPIAPAPNFIIPQPVNTTDELLDAFAAVHFSPEELIALLSSHTV' A
#
# COMPACT_ATOMS: atom_id res chain seq x y z
N ASN A 1 20.31 4.36 14.00
CA ASN A 1 19.75 3.55 12.89
C ASN A 1 19.05 2.31 13.43
N ALA A 2 17.88 2.48 14.06
CA ALA A 2 17.18 1.39 14.75
C ALA A 2 16.11 0.67 13.89
N ILE A 3 15.70 1.25 12.75
CA ILE A 3 14.67 0.72 11.85
C ILE A 3 15.00 1.11 10.40
N THR A 4 14.68 0.25 9.42
CA THR A 4 14.88 0.56 8.00
C THR A 4 13.78 1.49 7.48
N PRO A 5 14.00 2.27 6.40
CA PRO A 5 12.96 3.11 5.83
C PRO A 5 11.70 2.34 5.44
N GLY A 6 11.86 1.13 4.90
CA GLY A 6 10.72 0.26 4.55
C GLY A 6 9.91 -0.17 5.78
N ASP A 7 10.58 -0.53 6.87
CA ASP A 7 9.89 -0.88 8.11
C ASP A 7 9.21 0.33 8.74
N PHE A 8 9.85 1.51 8.68
CA PHE A 8 9.27 2.75 9.19
C PHE A 8 7.98 3.13 8.46
N ILE A 9 7.95 3.08 7.12
CA ILE A 9 6.76 3.40 6.32
C ILE A 9 5.59 2.50 6.70
N GLN A 10 5.82 1.18 6.74
CA GLN A 10 4.74 0.22 7.03
C GLN A 10 4.29 0.27 8.49
N PHE A 11 5.20 0.54 9.43
CA PHE A 11 4.83 0.76 10.83
C PHE A 11 4.02 2.04 11.01
N ALA A 12 4.44 3.14 10.39
CA ALA A 12 3.75 4.43 10.47
C ALA A 12 2.33 4.34 9.90
N GLY A 13 2.14 3.65 8.76
CA GLY A 13 0.80 3.41 8.20
C GLY A 13 -0.09 2.55 9.10
N ALA A 14 0.45 1.48 9.69
CA ALA A 14 -0.30 0.66 10.65
C ALA A 14 -0.68 1.46 11.92
N LEU A 15 0.23 2.30 12.40
CA LEU A 15 0.02 3.15 13.57
C LEU A 15 -1.01 4.25 13.29
N SER A 16 -0.95 4.92 12.13
CA SER A 16 -1.87 6.00 11.78
C SER A 16 -3.32 5.52 11.73
N LEU A 17 -3.57 4.31 11.22
CA LEU A 17 -4.91 3.72 11.18
C LEU A 17 -5.50 3.48 12.57
N THR A 18 -4.69 3.35 13.62
CA THR A 18 -5.21 3.22 15.00
C THR A 18 -5.91 4.49 15.51
N LEU A 19 -5.71 5.62 14.82
CA LEU A 19 -6.37 6.89 15.13
C LEU A 19 -7.71 7.05 14.38
N CYS A 20 -8.04 6.15 13.46
CA CYS A 20 -9.28 6.16 12.69
C CYS A 20 -10.30 5.19 13.33
N PRO A 21 -11.42 5.68 13.91
CA PRO A 21 -12.43 4.81 14.50
C PRO A 21 -12.98 3.79 13.50
N GLY A 22 -12.99 2.51 13.86
CA GLY A 22 -13.48 1.42 13.01
C GLY A 22 -12.45 0.89 11.99
N ALA A 23 -11.28 1.51 11.87
CA ALA A 23 -10.21 0.98 11.01
C ALA A 23 -9.65 -0.35 11.57
N PRO A 24 -9.19 -1.26 10.69
CA PRO A 24 -8.62 -2.52 11.11
C PRO A 24 -7.25 -2.32 11.77
N LYS A 25 -6.88 -3.24 12.66
CA LYS A 25 -5.50 -3.37 13.14
C LYS A 25 -4.68 -4.16 12.10
N VAL A 26 -4.00 -3.43 11.22
CA VAL A 26 -3.14 -4.03 10.18
C VAL A 26 -2.00 -4.81 10.82
N LYS A 27 -1.75 -6.03 10.31
CA LYS A 27 -0.62 -6.85 10.76
C LYS A 27 0.70 -6.18 10.37
N PHE A 28 1.60 -6.04 11.34
CA PHE A 28 2.94 -5.49 11.10
C PHE A 28 4.00 -6.59 11.20
N SER A 29 4.97 -6.54 10.29
CA SER A 29 6.17 -7.39 10.29
C SER A 29 7.39 -6.49 10.07
N ILE A 30 8.50 -6.82 10.75
CA ILE A 30 9.76 -6.06 10.77
C ILE A 30 10.88 -6.89 10.14
N GLY A 31 11.86 -6.22 9.53
CA GLY A 31 13.03 -6.84 8.91
C GLY A 31 13.18 -6.57 7.41
N ARG A 32 12.51 -5.54 6.86
CA ARG A 32 12.70 -5.18 5.44
C ARG A 32 14.15 -4.73 5.20
N PRO A 33 14.80 -5.21 4.13
CA PRO A 33 16.15 -4.78 3.80
C PRO A 33 16.19 -3.29 3.40
N PRO A 34 17.36 -2.64 3.42
CA PRO A 34 17.52 -1.30 2.85
C PRO A 34 17.13 -1.26 1.36
N PRO A 35 16.55 -0.15 0.87
CA PRO A 35 16.20 -0.01 -0.54
C PRO A 35 17.46 -0.07 -1.41
N ILE A 36 17.36 -0.74 -2.57
CA ILE A 36 18.50 -0.97 -3.47
C ILE A 36 18.59 0.05 -4.62
N ALA A 37 17.46 0.63 -5.02
CA ALA A 37 17.35 1.59 -6.11
C ALA A 37 15.99 2.32 -6.04
N PRO A 38 15.83 3.46 -6.75
CA PRO A 38 14.53 4.07 -6.98
C PRO A 38 13.56 3.14 -7.73
N ALA A 39 12.26 3.32 -7.51
CA ALA A 39 11.25 2.61 -8.28
C ALA A 39 11.21 3.11 -9.75
N PRO A 40 10.83 2.24 -10.71
CA PRO A 40 10.56 2.68 -12.09
C PRO A 40 9.47 3.77 -12.15
N ASN A 41 9.55 4.61 -13.18
CA ASN A 41 8.51 5.60 -13.44
C ASN A 41 7.19 4.93 -13.87
N PHE A 42 6.08 5.65 -13.67
CA PHE A 42 4.75 5.28 -14.18
C PHE A 42 4.16 3.95 -13.66
N ILE A 43 4.59 3.50 -12.47
CA ILE A 43 4.00 2.33 -11.79
C ILE A 43 2.89 2.68 -10.79
N ILE A 44 2.46 3.94 -10.75
CA ILE A 44 1.45 4.43 -9.80
C ILE A 44 0.12 4.63 -10.55
N PRO A 45 -0.95 3.91 -10.17
CA PRO A 45 -2.28 4.11 -10.72
C PRO A 45 -2.74 5.57 -10.59
N GLN A 46 -3.34 6.10 -11.64
CA GLN A 46 -3.83 7.48 -11.69
C GLN A 46 -5.36 7.51 -11.63
N PRO A 47 -5.97 8.57 -11.06
CA PRO A 47 -7.42 8.72 -11.02
C PRO A 47 -8.07 8.89 -12.41
N VAL A 48 -7.26 9.15 -13.44
CA VAL A 48 -7.72 9.25 -14.84
C VAL A 48 -7.63 7.92 -15.61
N ASN A 49 -7.06 6.88 -15.00
CA ASN A 49 -7.01 5.55 -15.63
C ASN A 49 -8.42 4.94 -15.72
N THR A 50 -8.64 4.14 -16.75
CA THR A 50 -9.87 3.35 -16.88
C THR A 50 -9.90 2.22 -15.84
N THR A 51 -11.08 1.65 -15.57
CA THR A 51 -11.20 0.54 -14.63
C THR A 51 -10.36 -0.67 -15.04
N ASP A 52 -10.31 -1.00 -16.34
CA ASP A 52 -9.51 -2.11 -16.85
C ASP A 52 -8.00 -1.87 -16.63
N GLU A 53 -7.52 -0.66 -16.88
CA GLU A 53 -6.12 -0.29 -16.60
C GLU A 53 -5.77 -0.41 -15.11
N LEU A 54 -6.69 -0.05 -14.21
CA LEU A 54 -6.50 -0.20 -12.77
C LEU A 54 -6.45 -1.67 -12.34
N LEU A 55 -7.35 -2.50 -12.89
CA LEU A 55 -7.39 -3.93 -12.62
C LEU A 55 -6.09 -4.61 -13.11
N ASP A 56 -5.64 -4.27 -14.32
CA ASP A 56 -4.39 -4.79 -14.88
C ASP A 56 -3.17 -4.36 -14.07
N ALA A 57 -3.12 -3.11 -13.60
CA ALA A 57 -2.01 -2.61 -12.78
C ALA A 57 -1.89 -3.36 -11.45
N PHE A 58 -3.02 -3.66 -10.78
CA PHE A 58 -3.03 -4.42 -9.54
C PHE A 58 -2.82 -5.92 -9.75
N ALA A 59 -3.31 -6.48 -10.86
CA ALA A 59 -3.00 -7.86 -11.23
C ALA A 59 -1.50 -8.06 -11.49
N ALA A 60 -0.79 -7.07 -12.04
CA ALA A 60 0.66 -7.10 -12.25
C ALA A 60 1.48 -7.17 -10.95
N VAL A 61 0.89 -6.79 -9.81
CA VAL A 61 1.45 -6.95 -8.46
C VAL A 61 0.69 -7.98 -7.61
N HIS A 62 -0.03 -8.89 -8.27
CA HIS A 62 -0.69 -10.06 -7.69
C HIS A 62 -1.88 -9.79 -6.76
N PHE A 63 -2.63 -8.72 -7.00
CA PHE A 63 -3.91 -8.48 -6.32
C PHE A 63 -5.10 -8.87 -7.20
N SER A 64 -6.15 -9.44 -6.58
CA SER A 64 -7.44 -9.67 -7.24
C SER A 64 -8.28 -8.38 -7.33
N PRO A 65 -9.32 -8.35 -8.18
CA PRO A 65 -10.28 -7.24 -8.21
C PRO A 65 -10.92 -6.96 -6.83
N GLU A 66 -11.25 -7.99 -6.07
CA GLU A 66 -11.83 -7.86 -4.73
C GLU A 66 -10.84 -7.24 -3.74
N GLU A 67 -9.56 -7.59 -3.84
CA GLU A 67 -8.50 -7.01 -3.00
C GLU A 67 -8.23 -5.54 -3.37
N LEU A 68 -8.25 -5.18 -4.66
CA LEU A 68 -8.20 -3.78 -5.08
C LEU A 68 -9.35 -2.97 -4.45
N ILE A 69 -10.58 -3.48 -4.55
CA ILE A 69 -11.75 -2.82 -3.95
C ILE A 69 -11.58 -2.71 -2.43
N ALA A 70 -11.07 -3.74 -1.76
CA ALA A 70 -10.81 -3.69 -0.33
C ALA A 70 -9.76 -2.64 0.05
N LEU A 71 -8.69 -2.47 -0.75
CA LEU A 71 -7.66 -1.45 -0.53
C LEU A 71 -8.19 -0.02 -0.70
N LEU A 72 -9.17 0.18 -1.60
CA LEU A 72 -9.84 1.47 -1.78
C LEU A 72 -10.66 1.92 -0.57
N SER A 73 -10.90 1.05 0.43
CA SER A 73 -11.42 1.48 1.73
C SER A 73 -10.57 2.57 2.40
N SER A 74 -9.29 2.68 2.03
CA SER A 74 -8.41 3.78 2.44
C SER A 74 -8.93 5.17 2.04
N HIS A 75 -9.79 5.29 1.03
CA HIS A 75 -10.43 6.56 0.64
C HIS A 75 -11.62 6.95 1.55
N THR A 76 -11.86 6.25 2.65
CA THR A 76 -12.89 6.64 3.65
C THR A 76 -12.39 7.67 4.67
N VAL A 77 -11.09 7.99 4.68
CA VAL A 77 -10.43 8.91 5.62
C VAL A 77 -9.53 9.90 4.91
#